data_AF-A0A957HD91-F1
#
_entry.id   AF-A0A957HD91-F1
#
_cell.length_a   1.000
_cell.length_b   1.000
_cell.length_c   1.000
_cell.angle_alpha   90.00
_cell.angle_beta   90.00
_cell.angle_gamma   90.00
#
_symmetry.space_group_name_H-M   'P 1'
#
loop_
_entity.id
_entity.type
_entity.pdbx_description
1 polymer ?
#
loop_
_entity_poly.entity_id
_entity_poly.type
_entity_poly.pdbx_seq_one_letter_code
_entity_poly.pdbx_strand_id
1 'polypeptide(L)'
;MTQSTIYAEVAVNTAVNQTFHYHVPEDMLIWPGHLVRVGFGTAMQPGIVVSISLELPPELEGIQTKPIIELLDPVPVMTLEHIALGMWMSEAYLTSPGACLWLMLPPGITGKSQRMVHLLDEAATGLTDDELAILDALREENPLSTAALAKRAGVKKINALLRSLKKQELVSVEAVLAEPSVSQKTIRTVQRAIQPEAVVDALNKLKRAPKQSRVFAYIARHDAPLDVSDVYEAADATSADLNQLERKGLVTLGERIVYRDSLADRDFVPSQPLDLIPEQAQVWEPIRRSLRVALSPELLKQGEGNPTPKPPPRIQGGSQQRTIPMLPTPNPSPLQWGGESERSDGGEGKKKWLNEGWVHTYTNVKFYKETLKLRARHMRKNPTPAEDVLWQQLRGKKVHDIKFRRQHTINFFIADFYAPAAKLVIEVDGGIHEEQREYDEMRRMYFALLGLRVLRI
;
A
#
# COMPACT_ATOMS: atom_id res chain seq x y z
N MET A 1 25.58 22.05 13.96
CA MET A 1 24.16 21.93 14.35
C MET A 1 23.85 20.46 14.34
N THR A 2 23.44 19.88 15.47
CA THR A 2 23.14 18.44 15.57
C THR A 2 21.92 18.12 14.72
N GLN A 3 22.09 17.26 13.70
CA GLN A 3 20.97 16.70 12.95
C GLN A 3 20.04 15.97 13.92
N SER A 4 18.74 16.27 13.85
CA SER A 4 17.73 15.62 14.68
C SER A 4 17.45 14.23 14.10
N THR A 5 17.97 13.19 14.74
CA THR A 5 17.68 11.79 14.40
C THR A 5 16.19 11.51 14.55
N ILE A 6 15.59 10.91 13.53
CA ILE A 6 14.19 10.47 13.57
C ILE A 6 14.17 8.99 13.98
N TYR A 7 13.23 8.63 14.85
CA TYR A 7 13.02 7.25 15.27
C TYR A 7 11.65 6.74 14.81
N ALA A 8 11.57 5.45 14.52
CA ALA A 8 10.34 4.76 14.21
C ALA A 8 10.13 3.60 15.19
N GLU A 9 8.93 3.51 15.73
CA GLU A 9 8.46 2.34 16.46
C GLU A 9 7.87 1.34 15.48
N VAL A 10 8.34 0.10 15.50
CA VAL A 10 8.00 -0.93 14.51
C VAL A 10 7.48 -2.18 15.22
N ALA A 11 6.31 -2.65 14.77
CA ALA A 11 5.77 -3.95 15.11
C ALA A 11 6.33 -5.00 14.14
N VAL A 12 7.29 -5.80 14.60
CA VAL A 12 7.91 -6.86 13.80
C VAL A 12 7.00 -8.07 13.68
N ASN A 13 6.93 -8.70 12.51
CA ASN A 13 6.13 -9.91 12.30
C ASN A 13 6.81 -11.15 12.85
N THR A 14 6.95 -11.22 14.16
CA THR A 14 7.53 -12.33 14.92
C THR A 14 6.72 -12.50 16.21
N ALA A 15 6.76 -13.68 16.82
CA ALA A 15 6.03 -14.00 18.05
C ALA A 15 6.60 -13.28 19.29
N VAL A 16 6.49 -11.94 19.29
CA VAL A 16 6.88 -11.04 20.38
C VAL A 16 5.72 -10.11 20.71
N ASN A 17 5.55 -9.79 21.99
CA ASN A 17 4.37 -9.09 22.51
C ASN A 17 4.59 -7.57 22.66
N GLN A 18 5.53 -7.01 21.92
CA GLN A 18 5.89 -5.59 21.97
C GLN A 18 6.42 -5.09 20.63
N THR A 19 6.53 -3.78 20.52
CA THR A 19 7.15 -3.04 19.42
C THR A 19 8.62 -2.73 19.73
N PHE A 20 9.37 -2.26 18.73
CA PHE A 20 10.80 -1.95 18.83
C PHE A 20 11.14 -0.64 18.13
N HIS A 21 12.11 0.09 18.66
CA HIS A 21 12.52 1.39 18.13
C HIS A 21 13.75 1.27 17.22
N TYR A 22 13.68 1.91 16.06
CA TYR A 22 14.75 1.98 15.05
C TYR A 22 15.01 3.44 14.71
N HIS A 23 16.24 3.78 14.30
CA HIS A 23 16.47 5.09 13.70
C HIS A 23 16.18 5.04 12.20
N VAL A 24 15.68 6.15 11.67
CA VAL A 24 15.34 6.31 10.26
C VAL A 24 16.54 6.94 9.55
N PRO A 25 17.07 6.32 8.47
CA PRO A 25 18.08 6.94 7.61
C PRO A 25 17.63 8.30 7.06
N GLU A 26 18.56 9.25 6.85
CA GLU A 26 18.21 10.64 6.49
C GLU A 26 17.51 10.78 5.12
N ASP A 27 17.84 9.88 4.20
CA ASP A 27 17.29 9.78 2.85
C ASP A 27 15.94 9.05 2.82
N MET A 28 15.57 8.35 3.90
CA MET A 28 14.35 7.57 3.96
C MET A 28 13.16 8.44 4.37
N LEU A 29 12.12 8.44 3.53
CA LEU A 29 10.85 9.07 3.86
C LEU A 29 9.89 8.02 4.40
N ILE A 30 9.52 8.15 5.67
CA ILE A 30 8.74 7.13 6.39
C ILE A 30 7.57 7.75 7.15
N TRP A 31 6.52 6.95 7.30
CA TRP A 31 5.26 7.25 7.98
C TRP A 31 4.73 6.01 8.70
N PRO A 32 3.88 6.17 9.73
CA PRO A 32 3.10 5.06 10.27
C PRO A 32 2.34 4.32 9.15
N GLY A 33 2.33 3.00 9.24
CA GLY A 33 1.69 2.10 8.31
C GLY A 33 2.57 1.60 7.17
N HIS A 34 3.80 2.09 7.03
CA HIS A 34 4.74 1.49 6.07
C HIS A 34 5.12 0.08 6.48
N LEU A 35 5.27 -0.75 5.46
CA LEU A 35 5.93 -2.03 5.54
C LEU A 35 7.43 -1.81 5.34
N VAL A 36 8.23 -2.24 6.32
CA VAL A 36 9.67 -2.01 6.34
C VAL A 36 10.45 -3.27 6.64
N ARG A 37 11.70 -3.33 6.19
CA ARG A 37 12.66 -4.35 6.61
C ARG A 37 13.54 -3.80 7.72
N VAL A 38 13.64 -4.58 8.81
CA VAL A 38 14.46 -4.25 9.98
C VAL A 38 15.27 -5.45 10.45
N GLY A 39 16.44 -5.20 11.02
CA GLY A 39 17.24 -6.26 11.64
C GLY A 39 16.74 -6.59 13.05
N PHE A 40 16.20 -7.79 13.26
CA PHE A 40 15.68 -8.27 14.54
C PHE A 40 16.44 -9.53 15.02
N GLY A 41 17.20 -9.39 16.12
CA GLY A 41 18.16 -10.42 16.54
C GLY A 41 19.22 -10.67 15.46
N THR A 42 19.31 -11.91 14.97
CA THR A 42 20.21 -12.35 13.90
C THR A 42 19.53 -12.45 12.52
N ALA A 43 18.26 -12.07 12.42
CA ALA A 43 17.48 -12.18 11.19
C ALA A 43 17.00 -10.80 10.72
N MET A 44 16.76 -10.69 9.42
CA MET A 44 15.96 -9.59 8.86
C MET A 44 14.49 -9.96 8.98
N GLN A 45 13.68 -9.03 9.46
CA GLN A 45 12.25 -9.23 9.65
C GLN A 45 11.49 -8.09 8.98
N PRO A 46 10.35 -8.39 8.35
CA PRO A 46 9.40 -7.36 8.03
C PRO A 46 8.73 -6.82 9.29
N GLY A 47 8.37 -5.55 9.26
CA GLY A 47 7.59 -4.92 10.30
C GLY A 47 6.72 -3.80 9.76
N ILE A 48 5.71 -3.44 10.55
CA ILE A 48 4.87 -2.28 10.28
C ILE A 48 5.30 -1.14 11.20
N VAL A 49 5.53 0.03 10.62
CA VAL A 49 5.78 1.25 11.39
C VAL A 49 4.50 1.63 12.13
N VAL A 50 4.54 1.61 13.45
CA VAL A 50 3.41 1.95 14.32
C VAL A 50 3.40 3.45 14.60
N SER A 51 4.56 4.02 14.91
CA SER A 51 4.70 5.43 15.25
C SER A 51 6.06 5.97 14.81
N ILE A 52 6.18 7.30 14.77
CA ILE A 52 7.43 8.01 14.50
C ILE A 52 7.63 9.00 15.64
N SER A 53 8.88 9.20 16.08
CA SER A 53 9.24 10.17 17.11
C SER A 53 10.56 10.88 16.76
N LEU A 54 10.81 12.04 17.38
CA LEU A 54 12.10 12.75 17.29
C LEU A 54 13.03 12.41 18.46
N GLU A 55 12.48 11.74 19.47
CA GLU A 55 13.13 11.39 20.71
C GLU A 55 12.75 9.95 21.03
N LEU A 56 13.67 9.22 21.65
CA LEU A 56 13.35 7.91 22.20
C LEU A 56 12.55 8.07 23.50
N PRO A 57 11.72 7.09 23.86
CA PRO A 57 11.15 7.03 25.20
C PRO A 57 12.25 7.16 26.27
N PRO A 58 11.97 7.81 27.43
CA PRO A 58 12.97 8.02 28.48
C PRO A 58 13.65 6.73 28.94
N GLU A 59 12.93 5.61 28.91
CA GLU A 59 13.46 4.30 29.30
C GLU A 59 14.51 3.74 28.30
N LEU A 60 14.57 4.30 27.11
CA LEU A 60 15.45 3.90 26.02
C LEU A 60 16.51 4.98 25.70
N GLU A 61 16.61 6.05 26.49
CA GLU A 61 17.65 7.06 26.32
C GLU A 61 19.06 6.43 26.40
N GLY A 62 19.94 6.80 25.47
CA GLY A 62 21.31 6.29 25.40
C GLY A 62 21.45 4.89 24.78
N ILE A 63 20.34 4.21 24.44
CA ILE A 63 20.40 2.93 23.73
C ILE A 63 20.74 3.16 22.26
N GLN A 64 21.71 2.40 21.75
CA GLN A 64 22.04 2.40 20.33
C GLN A 64 20.96 1.64 19.53
N THR A 65 20.19 2.36 18.73
CA THR A 65 19.19 1.77 17.84
C THR A 65 19.82 1.24 16.56
N LYS A 66 19.16 0.27 15.91
CA LYS A 66 19.49 -0.19 14.56
C LYS A 66 18.77 0.68 13.51
N PRO A 67 19.30 0.78 12.28
CA PRO A 67 18.61 1.47 11.19
C PRO A 67 17.41 0.66 10.70
N ILE A 68 16.44 1.36 10.13
CA ILE A 68 15.53 0.77 9.15
C ILE A 68 16.31 0.53 7.87
N ILE A 69 16.19 -0.66 7.29
CA ILE A 69 17.03 -1.11 6.18
C ILE A 69 16.45 -0.64 4.85
N GLU A 70 15.15 -0.89 4.65
CA GLU A 70 14.43 -0.39 3.46
C GLU A 70 12.92 -0.35 3.71
N LEU A 71 12.22 0.34 2.81
CA LEU A 71 10.78 0.23 2.64
C LEU A 71 10.49 -0.98 1.75
N LEU A 72 9.63 -1.88 2.21
CA LEU A 72 9.17 -3.03 1.42
C LEU A 72 7.99 -2.67 0.52
N ASP A 73 7.36 -1.52 0.78
CA ASP A 73 6.33 -0.91 -0.04
C ASP A 73 6.59 0.61 -0.03
N PRO A 74 6.55 1.29 -1.19
CA PRO A 74 6.83 2.73 -1.29
C PRO A 74 5.79 3.60 -0.57
N VAL A 75 4.65 3.05 -0.16
CA VAL A 75 3.61 3.76 0.58
C VAL A 75 3.16 3.01 1.84
N PRO A 76 2.46 3.69 2.77
CA PRO A 76 1.83 3.01 3.88
C PRO A 76 0.80 1.99 3.41
N VAL A 77 1.02 0.71 3.74
CA VAL A 77 0.09 -0.40 3.48
C VAL A 77 -1.05 -0.44 4.50
N MET A 78 -0.95 0.37 5.56
CA MET A 78 -1.95 0.50 6.61
C MET A 78 -2.28 1.95 6.91
N THR A 79 -3.53 2.19 7.27
CA THR A 79 -3.97 3.47 7.83
C THR A 79 -3.78 3.51 9.34
N LEU A 80 -3.89 4.70 9.94
CA LEU A 80 -3.80 4.85 11.40
C LEU A 80 -4.92 4.08 12.13
N GLU A 81 -6.10 3.95 11.53
CA GLU A 81 -7.21 3.19 12.09
C GLU A 81 -6.92 1.69 12.12
N HIS A 82 -6.25 1.15 11.09
CA HIS A 82 -5.78 -0.24 11.09
C HIS A 82 -4.75 -0.46 12.20
N ILE A 83 -3.80 0.46 12.35
CA ILE A 83 -2.78 0.39 13.40
C ILE A 83 -3.46 0.40 14.79
N ALA A 84 -4.36 1.36 15.02
CA ALA A 84 -5.09 1.46 16.28
C ALA A 84 -5.90 0.19 16.59
N LEU A 85 -6.57 -0.38 15.59
CA LEU A 85 -7.30 -1.64 15.74
C LEU A 85 -6.35 -2.81 16.05
N GLY A 86 -5.22 -2.91 15.35
CA GLY A 86 -4.25 -3.99 15.55
C GLY A 86 -3.59 -3.94 16.93
N MET A 87 -3.23 -2.73 17.40
CA MET A 87 -2.72 -2.53 18.75
C MET A 87 -3.79 -2.84 19.81
N TRP A 88 -5.04 -2.42 19.59
CA TRP A 88 -6.15 -2.81 20.46
C TRP A 88 -6.36 -4.32 20.50
N MET A 89 -6.29 -5.02 19.36
CA MET A 89 -6.39 -6.49 19.32
C MET A 89 -5.26 -7.13 20.12
N SER A 90 -4.03 -6.65 19.96
CA SER A 90 -2.87 -7.14 20.69
C SER A 90 -3.05 -7.02 22.20
N GLU A 91 -3.49 -5.86 22.68
CA GLU A 91 -3.73 -5.60 24.10
C GLU A 91 -4.93 -6.39 24.63
N ALA A 92 -6.06 -6.39 23.90
CA ALA A 92 -7.29 -7.06 24.32
C ALA A 92 -7.16 -8.59 24.35
N TYR A 93 -6.38 -9.16 23.43
CA TYR A 93 -6.20 -10.61 23.30
C TYR A 93 -4.81 -11.08 23.76
N LEU A 94 -4.00 -10.22 24.37
CA LEU A 94 -2.66 -10.51 24.90
C LEU A 94 -1.77 -11.25 23.90
N THR A 95 -1.77 -10.78 22.66
CA THR A 95 -1.05 -11.40 21.54
C THR A 95 -0.10 -10.42 20.87
N SER A 96 0.71 -10.89 19.92
CA SER A 96 1.72 -10.08 19.26
C SER A 96 1.09 -8.93 18.44
N PRO A 97 1.54 -7.67 18.63
CA PRO A 97 1.08 -6.54 17.81
C PRO A 97 1.45 -6.73 16.34
N GLY A 98 2.64 -7.29 16.08
CA GLY A 98 3.06 -7.65 14.74
C GLY A 98 2.10 -8.63 14.08
N ALA A 99 1.70 -9.69 14.77
CA ALA A 99 0.74 -10.66 14.25
C ALA A 99 -0.65 -10.04 13.99
N CYS A 100 -1.17 -9.23 14.91
CA CYS A 100 -2.45 -8.55 14.74
C CYS A 100 -2.49 -7.64 13.52
N LEU A 101 -1.42 -6.86 13.30
CA LEU A 101 -1.28 -6.03 12.12
C LEU A 101 -1.13 -6.90 10.88
N TRP A 102 -0.28 -7.92 10.91
CA TRP A 102 -0.04 -8.78 9.75
C TRP A 102 -1.29 -9.46 9.21
N LEU A 103 -2.26 -9.78 10.08
CA LEU A 103 -3.55 -10.37 9.68
C LEU A 103 -4.40 -9.46 8.78
N MET A 104 -4.17 -8.14 8.80
CA MET A 104 -4.93 -7.18 7.99
C MET A 104 -4.31 -6.98 6.61
N LEU A 105 -3.09 -7.48 6.37
CA LEU A 105 -2.43 -7.35 5.09
C LEU A 105 -2.91 -8.44 4.12
N PRO A 106 -3.24 -8.09 2.87
CA PRO A 106 -3.54 -9.10 1.87
C PRO A 106 -2.29 -9.94 1.57
N PRO A 107 -2.47 -11.24 1.24
CA PRO A 107 -1.35 -12.14 0.96
C PRO A 107 -0.50 -11.72 -0.25
N GLY A 108 -1.03 -10.85 -1.12
CA GLY A 108 -0.32 -10.27 -2.25
C GLY A 108 0.55 -9.05 -1.93
N ILE A 109 0.61 -8.59 -0.68
CA ILE A 109 1.54 -7.53 -0.22
C ILE A 109 2.64 -8.14 0.67
N THR A 110 2.32 -9.21 1.39
CA THR A 110 3.20 -9.77 2.43
C THR A 110 4.33 -10.63 1.89
N GLY A 111 4.41 -10.85 0.58
CA GLY A 111 5.41 -11.72 -0.03
C GLY A 111 5.34 -13.15 0.52
N LYS A 112 6.24 -14.03 0.10
CA LYS A 112 6.47 -15.29 0.83
C LYS A 112 7.79 -15.19 1.56
N SER A 113 7.84 -15.59 2.84
CA SER A 113 9.12 -15.75 3.53
C SER A 113 9.95 -16.80 2.80
N GLN A 114 11.08 -16.38 2.26
CA GLN A 114 12.04 -17.19 1.52
C GLN A 114 13.39 -17.10 2.23
N ARG A 115 14.11 -18.23 2.30
CA ARG A 115 15.45 -18.25 2.89
C ARG A 115 16.47 -17.96 1.79
N MET A 116 17.21 -16.86 1.93
CA MET A 116 18.33 -16.49 1.07
C MET A 116 19.63 -16.92 1.73
N VAL A 117 20.51 -17.54 0.95
CA VAL A 117 21.82 -18.02 1.38
C VAL A 117 22.87 -17.12 0.77
N HIS A 118 23.74 -16.57 1.60
CA HIS A 118 24.87 -15.73 1.20
C HIS A 118 26.18 -16.46 1.41
N LEU A 119 27.10 -16.31 0.48
CA LEU A 119 28.49 -16.74 0.65
C LEU A 119 29.23 -15.77 1.57
N LEU A 120 29.98 -16.30 2.55
CA LEU A 120 30.81 -15.51 3.46
C LEU A 120 32.31 -15.68 3.20
N ASP A 121 32.75 -16.90 2.88
CA ASP A 121 34.16 -17.20 2.61
C ASP A 121 34.32 -18.03 1.33
N GLU A 122 35.05 -17.48 0.37
CA GLU A 122 35.33 -18.09 -0.93
C GLU A 122 36.47 -19.11 -0.89
N ALA A 123 37.35 -19.06 0.12
CA ALA A 123 38.61 -19.82 0.15
C ALA A 123 38.52 -21.16 0.93
N ALA A 124 37.31 -21.65 1.18
CA ALA A 124 37.08 -22.85 1.98
C ALA A 124 37.74 -24.13 1.39
N THR A 125 38.47 -24.86 2.22
CA THR A 125 39.08 -26.16 1.89
C THR A 125 38.59 -27.27 2.82
N GLY A 126 38.54 -28.52 2.35
CA GLY A 126 38.12 -29.67 3.17
C GLY A 126 36.61 -29.94 3.18
N LEU A 127 35.92 -29.50 2.13
CA LEU A 127 34.47 -29.65 1.95
C LEU A 127 34.13 -31.01 1.35
N THR A 128 32.93 -31.50 1.64
CA THR A 128 32.34 -32.62 0.89
C THR A 128 31.94 -32.20 -0.53
N ASP A 129 31.79 -33.16 -1.46
CA ASP A 129 31.39 -32.87 -2.85
C ASP A 129 30.06 -32.09 -2.92
N ASP A 130 29.09 -32.45 -2.07
CA ASP A 130 27.79 -31.76 -1.96
C ASP A 130 27.92 -30.33 -1.40
N GLU A 131 28.85 -30.10 -0.45
CA GLU A 131 29.13 -28.77 0.10
C GLU A 131 29.88 -27.89 -0.89
N LEU A 132 30.82 -28.46 -1.65
CA LEU A 132 31.54 -27.78 -2.71
C LEU A 132 30.59 -27.34 -3.83
N ALA A 133 29.68 -28.22 -4.26
CA ALA A 133 28.65 -27.88 -5.25
C ALA A 133 27.73 -26.74 -4.80
N ILE A 134 27.44 -26.64 -3.50
CA ILE A 134 26.68 -25.51 -2.93
C ILE A 134 27.50 -24.21 -3.01
N LEU A 135 28.79 -24.23 -2.63
CA LEU A 135 29.64 -23.05 -2.74
C LEU A 135 29.84 -22.61 -4.19
N ASP A 136 30.02 -23.54 -5.12
CA ASP A 136 30.19 -23.22 -6.55
C ASP A 136 28.92 -22.55 -7.11
N ALA A 137 27.73 -23.05 -6.76
CA ALA A 137 26.48 -22.41 -7.14
C ALA A 137 26.37 -20.98 -6.59
N LEU A 138 26.84 -20.72 -5.36
CA LEU A 138 26.87 -19.38 -4.78
C LEU A 138 27.96 -18.50 -5.41
N ARG A 139 29.11 -19.05 -5.81
CA ARG A 139 30.17 -18.29 -6.50
C ARG A 139 29.69 -17.81 -7.88
N GLU A 140 28.87 -18.60 -8.55
CA GLU A 140 28.26 -18.21 -9.82
C GLU A 140 27.16 -17.14 -9.66
N GLU A 141 26.35 -17.25 -8.61
CA GLU A 141 25.21 -16.36 -8.36
C GLU A 141 24.96 -16.23 -6.84
N ASN A 142 25.11 -15.01 -6.31
CA ASN A 142 24.98 -14.71 -4.88
C ASN A 142 24.17 -13.42 -4.67
N PRO A 143 23.15 -13.41 -3.79
CA PRO A 143 22.62 -14.53 -3.01
C PRO A 143 21.65 -15.43 -3.78
N LEU A 144 21.51 -16.68 -3.34
CA LEU A 144 20.53 -17.63 -3.89
C LEU A 144 19.53 -18.10 -2.84
N SER A 145 18.29 -18.33 -3.26
CA SER A 145 17.30 -18.95 -2.39
C SER A 145 17.61 -20.43 -2.14
N THR A 146 17.16 -20.99 -1.01
CA THR A 146 17.34 -22.42 -0.71
C THR A 146 16.81 -23.35 -1.80
N ALA A 147 15.72 -22.98 -2.48
CA ALA A 147 15.15 -23.78 -3.57
C ALA A 147 16.00 -23.70 -4.85
N ALA A 148 16.45 -22.50 -5.22
CA ALA A 148 17.33 -22.29 -6.38
C ALA A 148 18.68 -22.98 -6.17
N LEU A 149 19.23 -22.86 -4.96
CA LEU A 149 20.49 -23.48 -4.57
C LEU A 149 20.42 -25.02 -4.61
N ALA A 150 19.33 -25.62 -4.09
CA ALA A 150 19.14 -27.07 -4.17
C ALA A 150 19.08 -27.57 -5.62
N LYS A 151 18.41 -26.81 -6.49
CA LYS A 151 18.28 -27.13 -7.91
C LYS A 151 19.61 -26.99 -8.65
N ARG A 152 20.34 -25.90 -8.41
CA ARG A 152 21.60 -25.59 -9.11
C ARG A 152 22.73 -26.50 -8.67
N ALA A 153 22.87 -26.74 -7.36
CA ALA A 153 23.87 -27.65 -6.81
C ALA A 153 23.47 -29.14 -6.93
N GLY A 154 22.23 -29.46 -7.32
CA GLY A 154 21.76 -30.84 -7.50
C GLY A 154 21.60 -31.65 -6.20
N VAL A 155 21.50 -30.97 -5.05
CA VAL A 155 21.52 -31.60 -3.72
C VAL A 155 20.12 -31.83 -3.14
N LYS A 156 19.88 -33.02 -2.56
CA LYS A 156 18.57 -33.37 -1.96
C LYS A 156 18.42 -32.94 -0.49
N LYS A 157 19.52 -32.92 0.28
CA LYS A 157 19.51 -32.65 1.74
C LYS A 157 20.04 -31.25 2.09
N ILE A 158 19.68 -30.25 1.30
CA ILE A 158 20.24 -28.90 1.42
C ILE A 158 20.18 -28.29 2.82
N ASN A 159 19.11 -28.50 3.58
CA ASN A 159 18.99 -27.94 4.93
C ASN A 159 20.01 -28.50 5.93
N ALA A 160 20.44 -29.75 5.76
CA ALA A 160 21.48 -30.33 6.62
C ALA A 160 22.85 -29.76 6.25
N LEU A 161 23.13 -29.65 4.95
CA LEU A 161 24.38 -29.09 4.42
C LEU A 161 24.54 -27.61 4.79
N LEU A 162 23.48 -26.80 4.64
CA LEU A 162 23.49 -25.39 5.06
C LEU A 162 23.72 -25.21 6.56
N ARG A 163 23.31 -26.17 7.42
CA ARG A 163 23.65 -26.14 8.85
C ARG A 163 25.14 -26.41 9.10
N SER A 164 25.72 -27.36 8.35
CA SER A 164 27.16 -27.64 8.39
C SER A 164 27.96 -26.42 7.93
N LEU A 165 27.66 -25.89 6.74
CA LEU A 165 28.32 -24.73 6.16
C LEU A 165 28.18 -23.47 7.04
N LYS A 166 27.00 -23.24 7.65
CA LYS A 166 26.80 -22.14 8.58
C LYS A 166 27.63 -22.31 9.86
N LYS A 167 27.79 -23.54 10.37
CA LYS A 167 28.65 -23.83 11.53
C LYS A 167 30.13 -23.59 11.22
N GLN A 168 30.52 -23.81 9.98
CA GLN A 168 31.86 -23.51 9.47
C GLN A 168 32.04 -22.03 9.08
N GLU A 169 31.02 -21.18 9.31
CA GLU A 169 31.01 -19.75 8.96
C GLU A 169 31.19 -19.44 7.46
N LEU A 170 30.96 -20.42 6.59
CA LEU A 170 31.14 -20.29 5.14
C LEU A 170 29.94 -19.65 4.45
N VAL A 171 28.76 -19.77 5.05
CA VAL A 171 27.51 -19.20 4.51
C VAL A 171 26.68 -18.57 5.62
N SER A 172 25.97 -17.50 5.28
CA SER A 172 24.89 -16.96 6.10
C SER A 172 23.54 -17.36 5.50
N VAL A 173 22.52 -17.50 6.34
CA VAL A 173 21.16 -17.74 5.87
C VAL A 173 20.24 -16.75 6.56
N GLU A 174 19.59 -15.92 5.76
CA GLU A 174 18.61 -14.95 6.20
C GLU A 174 17.22 -15.31 5.67
N ALA A 175 16.19 -14.94 6.43
CA ALA A 175 14.82 -14.97 5.94
C ALA A 175 14.53 -13.60 5.32
N VAL A 176 14.15 -13.60 4.05
CA VAL A 176 13.76 -12.42 3.28
C VAL A 176 12.30 -12.61 2.86
N LEU A 177 11.53 -11.54 2.79
CA LEU A 177 10.25 -11.60 2.10
C LEU A 177 10.50 -11.54 0.60
N ALA A 178 10.21 -12.63 -0.10
CA ALA A 178 10.19 -12.63 -1.55
C ALA A 178 9.14 -11.64 -2.04
N GLU A 179 9.42 -10.94 -3.12
CA GLU A 179 8.45 -10.05 -3.76
C GLU A 179 7.13 -10.78 -4.01
N PRO A 180 5.99 -10.10 -3.80
CA PRO A 180 4.71 -10.68 -4.09
C PRO A 180 4.57 -11.00 -5.57
N SER A 181 4.67 -12.28 -5.93
CA SER A 181 4.35 -12.76 -7.28
C SER A 181 2.83 -12.80 -7.51
N VAL A 182 2.16 -11.65 -7.47
CA VAL A 182 0.84 -11.53 -8.08
C VAL A 182 1.08 -11.37 -9.58
N SER A 183 1.13 -12.48 -10.32
CA SER A 183 1.16 -12.40 -11.77
C SER A 183 -0.13 -11.72 -12.22
N GLN A 184 -0.04 -10.44 -12.56
CA GLN A 184 -1.16 -9.72 -13.14
C GLN A 184 -1.51 -10.41 -14.46
N LYS A 185 -2.80 -10.69 -14.70
CA LYS A 185 -3.21 -11.36 -15.93
C LYS A 185 -2.96 -10.39 -17.09
N THR A 186 -1.99 -10.72 -17.94
CA THR A 186 -1.77 -10.02 -19.19
C THR A 186 -2.63 -10.62 -20.29
N ILE A 187 -3.10 -9.78 -21.21
CA ILE A 187 -3.64 -10.21 -22.51
C ILE A 187 -2.64 -9.85 -23.59
N ARG A 188 -2.53 -10.71 -24.61
CA ARG A 188 -1.78 -10.38 -25.81
C ARG A 188 -2.57 -9.36 -26.61
N THR A 189 -1.89 -8.30 -27.03
CA THR A 189 -2.46 -7.25 -27.86
C THR A 189 -1.78 -7.18 -29.22
N VAL A 190 -2.46 -6.58 -30.19
CA VAL A 190 -1.92 -6.26 -31.51
C VAL A 190 -2.33 -4.86 -31.91
N GLN A 191 -1.41 -4.11 -32.49
CA GLN A 191 -1.68 -2.77 -33.03
C GLN A 191 -0.99 -2.55 -34.37
N ARG A 192 -1.47 -1.57 -35.13
CA ARG A 192 -0.84 -1.12 -36.38
C ARG A 192 0.57 -0.54 -36.08
N ALA A 193 1.58 -0.99 -36.82
CA ALA A 193 2.96 -0.51 -36.68
C ALA A 193 3.34 0.62 -37.66
N ILE A 194 2.62 0.74 -38.78
CA ILE A 194 2.88 1.73 -39.83
C ILE A 194 1.95 2.93 -39.70
N GLN A 195 2.33 4.14 -40.14
CA GLN A 195 1.45 5.32 -40.07
C GLN A 195 0.15 5.18 -40.90
N PRO A 196 -0.96 5.87 -40.56
CA PRO A 196 -2.25 5.73 -41.23
C PRO A 196 -2.18 5.94 -42.75
N GLU A 197 -1.34 6.84 -43.22
CA GLU A 197 -1.18 7.19 -44.64
C GLU A 197 -0.58 6.02 -45.44
N ALA A 198 0.24 5.18 -44.80
CA ALA A 198 0.89 4.03 -45.42
C ALA A 198 -0.01 2.78 -45.49
N VAL A 199 -1.20 2.81 -44.88
CA VAL A 199 -2.12 1.65 -44.79
C VAL A 199 -2.62 1.21 -46.17
N VAL A 200 -2.95 2.16 -47.05
CA VAL A 200 -3.47 1.86 -48.40
C VAL A 200 -2.41 1.11 -49.22
N ASP A 201 -1.16 1.56 -49.17
CA ASP A 201 -0.05 0.94 -49.87
C ASP A 201 0.27 -0.45 -49.31
N ALA A 202 0.22 -0.60 -47.99
CA ALA A 202 0.39 -1.90 -47.35
C ALA A 202 -0.72 -2.90 -47.75
N LEU A 203 -1.99 -2.46 -47.81
CA LEU A 203 -3.10 -3.30 -48.28
C LEU A 203 -2.95 -3.68 -49.75
N ASN A 204 -2.46 -2.77 -50.60
CA ASN A 204 -2.16 -3.07 -51.99
C ASN A 204 -1.08 -4.16 -52.13
N LYS A 205 -0.04 -4.13 -51.28
CA LYS A 205 1.01 -5.18 -51.23
C LYS A 205 0.48 -6.53 -50.73
N LEU A 206 -0.59 -6.54 -49.95
CA LEU A 206 -1.25 -7.75 -49.44
C LEU A 206 -2.33 -8.32 -50.38
N LYS A 207 -2.56 -7.75 -51.58
CA LYS A 207 -3.59 -8.20 -52.53
C LYS A 207 -3.58 -9.71 -52.85
N ARG A 208 -2.40 -10.33 -52.87
CA ARG A 208 -2.23 -11.79 -53.12
C ARG A 208 -2.45 -12.66 -51.89
N ALA A 209 -2.66 -12.07 -50.72
CA ALA A 209 -2.90 -12.74 -49.45
C ALA A 209 -4.21 -12.22 -48.83
N PRO A 210 -5.38 -12.64 -49.36
CA PRO A 210 -6.68 -12.07 -49.01
C PRO A 210 -7.01 -12.17 -47.52
N LYS A 211 -6.61 -13.26 -46.85
CA LYS A 211 -6.78 -13.44 -45.41
C LYS A 211 -5.97 -12.40 -44.61
N GLN A 212 -4.69 -12.22 -44.92
CA GLN A 212 -3.82 -11.22 -44.27
C GLN A 212 -4.28 -9.79 -44.55
N SER A 213 -4.73 -9.51 -45.77
CA SER A 213 -5.28 -8.20 -46.13
C SER A 213 -6.51 -7.86 -45.29
N ARG A 214 -7.40 -8.82 -45.04
CA ARG A 214 -8.59 -8.65 -44.21
C ARG A 214 -8.22 -8.42 -42.74
N VAL A 215 -7.33 -9.25 -42.19
CA VAL A 215 -6.85 -9.12 -40.80
C VAL A 215 -6.15 -7.79 -40.59
N PHE A 216 -5.25 -7.40 -41.49
CA PHE A 216 -4.57 -6.11 -41.41
C PHE A 216 -5.53 -4.93 -41.56
N ALA A 217 -6.51 -5.01 -42.47
CA ALA A 217 -7.54 -3.97 -42.61
C ALA A 217 -8.39 -3.80 -41.35
N TYR A 218 -8.67 -4.88 -40.61
CA TYR A 218 -9.38 -4.80 -39.34
C TYR A 218 -8.55 -4.09 -38.27
N ILE A 219 -7.28 -4.50 -38.11
CA ILE A 219 -6.36 -3.90 -37.13
C ILE A 219 -6.10 -2.42 -37.46
N ALA A 220 -5.89 -2.08 -38.74
CA ALA A 220 -5.55 -0.73 -39.18
C ALA A 220 -6.67 0.31 -39.00
N ARG A 221 -7.91 -0.12 -38.73
CA ARG A 221 -9.04 0.77 -38.40
C ARG A 221 -9.03 1.27 -36.96
N HIS A 222 -8.19 0.68 -36.11
CA HIS A 222 -8.15 0.97 -34.69
C HIS A 222 -6.79 1.60 -34.34
N ASP A 223 -6.83 2.74 -33.65
CA ASP A 223 -5.61 3.44 -33.22
C ASP A 223 -5.08 2.94 -31.87
N ALA A 224 -5.91 2.21 -31.11
CA ALA A 224 -5.52 1.59 -29.85
C ALA A 224 -5.16 0.10 -30.04
N PRO A 225 -4.27 -0.47 -29.20
CA PRO A 225 -4.02 -1.91 -29.18
C PRO A 225 -5.29 -2.72 -28.92
N LEU A 226 -5.53 -3.73 -29.78
CA LEU A 226 -6.66 -4.64 -29.70
C LEU A 226 -6.28 -5.93 -28.97
N ASP A 227 -7.22 -6.57 -28.27
CA ASP A 227 -7.03 -7.94 -27.79
C ASP A 227 -6.90 -8.87 -29.00
N VAL A 228 -5.90 -9.73 -28.98
CA VAL A 228 -5.66 -10.71 -30.03
C VAL A 228 -6.86 -11.67 -30.19
N SER A 229 -7.58 -11.96 -29.12
CA SER A 229 -8.79 -12.80 -29.10
C SER A 229 -9.93 -12.15 -29.90
N ASP A 230 -10.17 -10.85 -29.71
CA ASP A 230 -11.16 -10.09 -30.46
C ASP A 230 -10.82 -10.03 -31.96
N VAL A 231 -9.52 -9.93 -32.28
CA VAL A 231 -9.04 -9.96 -33.67
C VAL A 231 -9.22 -11.34 -34.30
N TYR A 232 -9.01 -12.43 -33.54
CA TYR A 232 -9.31 -13.78 -34.02
C TYR A 232 -10.78 -13.95 -34.36
N GLU A 233 -11.68 -13.47 -33.50
CA GLU A 233 -13.12 -13.57 -33.69
C GLU A 233 -13.62 -12.67 -34.83
N ALA A 234 -13.30 -11.37 -34.79
CA ALA A 234 -13.82 -10.39 -35.74
C ALA A 234 -13.21 -10.51 -37.14
N ALA A 235 -11.96 -10.94 -37.24
CA ALA A 235 -11.23 -11.03 -38.50
C ALA A 235 -10.90 -12.47 -38.91
N ASP A 236 -11.52 -13.50 -38.31
CA ASP A 236 -11.23 -14.93 -38.54
C ASP A 236 -9.71 -15.17 -38.71
N ALA A 237 -8.95 -14.60 -37.77
CA ALA A 237 -7.50 -14.54 -37.80
C ALA A 237 -6.89 -15.67 -36.97
N THR A 238 -5.63 -16.01 -37.24
CA THR A 238 -4.86 -16.96 -36.43
C THR A 238 -3.58 -16.32 -35.91
N SER A 239 -2.95 -16.95 -34.90
CA SER A 239 -1.63 -16.54 -34.40
C SER A 239 -0.59 -16.48 -35.53
N ALA A 240 -0.67 -17.38 -36.52
CA ALA A 240 0.21 -17.40 -37.68
C ALA A 240 0.02 -16.18 -38.58
N ASP A 241 -1.22 -15.70 -38.76
CA ASP A 241 -1.51 -14.50 -39.55
C ASP A 241 -0.92 -13.26 -38.89
N LEU A 242 -1.08 -13.11 -37.56
CA LEU A 242 -0.53 -11.98 -36.82
C LEU A 242 1.00 -11.98 -36.81
N ASN A 243 1.64 -13.12 -36.56
CA ASN A 243 3.09 -13.25 -36.61
C ASN A 243 3.65 -12.94 -38.02
N GLN A 244 2.94 -13.30 -39.09
CA GLN A 244 3.37 -12.96 -40.45
C GLN A 244 3.20 -11.47 -40.76
N LEU A 245 2.15 -10.82 -40.26
CA LEU A 245 1.96 -9.38 -40.38
C LEU A 245 3.02 -8.61 -39.58
N GLU A 246 3.40 -9.11 -38.40
CA GLU A 246 4.47 -8.54 -37.57
C GLU A 246 5.83 -8.67 -38.27
N ARG A 247 6.17 -9.84 -38.83
CA ARG A 247 7.38 -10.03 -39.64
C ARG A 247 7.46 -9.10 -40.86
N LYS A 248 6.32 -8.69 -41.40
CA LYS A 248 6.22 -7.71 -42.50
C LYS A 248 6.28 -6.26 -42.01
N GLY A 249 6.41 -6.03 -40.70
CA GLY A 249 6.44 -4.71 -40.07
C GLY A 249 5.12 -3.96 -40.14
N LEU A 250 4.00 -4.67 -40.36
CA LEU A 250 2.68 -4.04 -40.52
C LEU A 250 1.95 -3.87 -39.19
N VAL A 251 2.19 -4.78 -38.24
CA VAL A 251 1.63 -4.76 -36.89
C VAL A 251 2.71 -5.03 -35.85
N THR A 252 2.45 -4.65 -34.60
CA THR A 252 3.30 -4.95 -33.44
C THR A 252 2.49 -5.74 -32.43
N LEU A 253 3.01 -6.88 -31.97
CA LEU A 253 2.44 -7.60 -30.85
C LEU A 253 2.94 -7.04 -29.53
N GLY A 254 2.05 -6.98 -28.55
CA GLY A 254 2.39 -6.51 -27.21
C GLY A 254 1.63 -7.29 -26.16
N GLU A 255 1.81 -6.86 -24.91
CA GLU A 255 1.04 -7.35 -23.77
C GLU A 255 0.44 -6.15 -23.04
N ARG A 256 -0.79 -6.32 -22.54
CA ARG A 256 -1.45 -5.31 -21.69
C ARG A 256 -1.95 -5.98 -20.42
N ILE A 257 -1.68 -5.35 -19.27
CA ILE A 257 -2.24 -5.74 -17.98
C ILE A 257 -3.75 -5.51 -18.02
N VAL A 258 -4.54 -6.54 -17.69
CA VAL A 258 -6.00 -6.42 -17.55
C VAL A 258 -6.36 -6.42 -16.08
N TYR A 259 -6.95 -5.30 -15.65
CA TYR A 259 -7.62 -5.24 -14.36
C TYR A 259 -8.88 -6.11 -14.42
N ARG A 260 -9.01 -7.06 -13.49
CA ARG A 260 -10.28 -7.78 -13.31
C ARG A 260 -11.28 -6.83 -12.70
N ASP A 261 -12.17 -6.29 -13.51
CA ASP A 261 -13.43 -5.80 -13.00
C ASP A 261 -14.36 -7.01 -12.84
N SER A 262 -14.43 -7.54 -11.61
CA SER A 262 -15.31 -8.67 -11.26
C SER A 262 -16.80 -8.36 -11.52
N LEU A 263 -17.12 -7.11 -11.83
CA LEU A 263 -18.46 -6.61 -12.06
C LEU A 263 -18.66 -6.12 -13.51
N ALA A 264 -17.67 -6.23 -14.41
CA ALA A 264 -17.79 -5.76 -15.80
C ALA A 264 -18.92 -6.46 -16.58
N ASP A 265 -19.23 -7.72 -16.27
CA ASP A 265 -20.33 -8.46 -16.87
C ASP A 265 -21.69 -8.18 -16.21
N ARG A 266 -21.75 -7.22 -15.27
CA ARG A 266 -22.98 -6.86 -14.56
C ARG A 266 -23.40 -5.44 -14.90
N ASP A 267 -24.50 -5.34 -15.63
CA ASP A 267 -25.23 -4.07 -15.76
C ASP A 267 -25.93 -3.74 -14.44
N PHE A 268 -25.34 -2.83 -13.67
CA PHE A 268 -26.05 -2.19 -12.55
C PHE A 268 -26.95 -1.11 -13.12
N VAL A 269 -28.19 -1.46 -13.46
CA VAL A 269 -29.23 -0.43 -13.64
C VAL A 269 -29.38 0.25 -12.28
N PRO A 270 -29.04 1.55 -12.14
CA PRO A 270 -29.19 2.24 -10.87
C PRO A 270 -30.68 2.20 -10.52
N SER A 271 -31.04 1.40 -9.51
CA SER A 271 -32.41 1.36 -9.03
C SER A 271 -32.76 2.73 -8.50
N GLN A 272 -33.98 3.19 -8.76
CA GLN A 272 -34.49 4.31 -7.97
C GLN A 272 -34.61 3.85 -6.50
N PRO A 273 -34.15 4.66 -5.53
CA PRO A 273 -34.38 4.36 -4.13
C PRO A 273 -35.87 4.11 -3.91
N LEU A 274 -36.21 2.96 -3.33
CA LEU A 274 -37.59 2.63 -3.01
C LEU A 274 -38.14 3.64 -2.00
N ASP A 275 -39.43 3.94 -2.11
CA ASP A 275 -40.14 4.70 -1.08
C ASP A 275 -40.11 3.91 0.23
N LEU A 276 -39.56 4.53 1.27
CA LEU A 276 -39.47 3.92 2.58
C LEU A 276 -40.88 3.78 3.16
N ILE A 277 -41.21 2.57 3.63
CA ILE A 277 -42.42 2.40 4.46
C ILE A 277 -42.27 3.20 5.77
N PRO A 278 -43.37 3.53 6.47
CA PRO A 278 -43.33 4.37 7.65
C PRO A 278 -42.33 3.92 8.72
N GLU A 279 -42.20 2.61 8.96
CA GLU A 279 -41.28 2.03 9.93
C GLU A 279 -39.81 2.19 9.50
N GLN A 280 -39.52 2.04 8.21
CA GLN A 280 -38.18 2.29 7.66
C GLN A 280 -37.82 3.77 7.71
N ALA A 281 -38.77 4.66 7.42
CA ALA A 281 -38.56 6.11 7.50
C ALA A 281 -38.28 6.56 8.94
N GLN A 282 -38.96 5.97 9.93
CA GLN A 282 -38.72 6.23 11.36
C GLN A 282 -37.30 5.84 11.80
N VAL A 283 -36.73 4.77 11.26
CA VAL A 283 -35.33 4.36 11.54
C VAL A 283 -34.33 5.16 10.72
N TRP A 284 -34.65 5.46 9.46
CA TRP A 284 -33.76 6.14 8.53
C TRP A 284 -33.53 7.60 8.88
N GLU A 285 -34.56 8.33 9.33
CA GLU A 285 -34.45 9.77 9.57
C GLU A 285 -33.46 10.13 10.71
N PRO A 286 -33.39 9.39 11.84
CA PRO A 286 -32.31 9.55 12.82
C PRO A 286 -30.91 9.27 12.25
N ILE A 287 -30.75 8.23 11.43
CA ILE A 287 -29.47 7.88 10.80
C ILE A 287 -29.03 8.99 9.84
N ARG A 288 -29.93 9.40 8.94
CA ARG A 288 -29.71 10.50 7.98
C ARG A 288 -29.32 11.80 8.69
N ARG A 289 -30.01 12.15 9.78
CA ARG A 289 -29.70 13.35 10.57
C ARG A 289 -28.30 13.26 11.19
N SER A 290 -27.95 12.11 11.74
CA SER A 290 -26.65 11.87 12.37
C SER A 290 -25.49 11.91 11.37
N LEU A 291 -25.71 11.36 10.17
CA LEU A 291 -24.77 11.43 9.05
C LEU A 291 -24.56 12.87 8.56
N ARG A 292 -25.62 13.69 8.48
CA ARG A 292 -25.51 15.10 8.11
C ARG A 292 -24.69 15.90 9.13
N VAL A 293 -24.88 15.66 10.42
CA VAL A 293 -24.13 16.36 11.49
C VAL A 293 -22.63 16.04 11.43
N ALA A 294 -22.24 14.82 11.06
CA ALA A 294 -20.84 14.43 10.90
C ALA A 294 -20.15 15.03 9.67
N LEU A 295 -20.92 15.48 8.66
CA LEU A 295 -20.43 15.99 7.38
C LEU A 295 -20.46 17.53 7.27
N SER A 296 -20.93 18.24 8.29
CA SER A 296 -20.99 19.71 8.29
C SER A 296 -19.60 20.35 8.52
N PRO A 297 -19.10 21.22 7.62
CA PRO A 297 -17.77 21.84 7.73
C PRO A 297 -17.57 22.72 8.97
N GLU A 298 -18.64 23.26 9.58
CA GLU A 298 -18.53 24.13 10.76
C GLU A 298 -18.01 23.40 12.01
N LEU A 299 -18.33 22.12 12.21
CA LEU A 299 -17.95 21.36 13.41
C LEU A 299 -16.54 20.76 13.35
N LEU A 300 -15.97 20.57 12.16
CA LEU A 300 -14.56 20.21 11.98
C LEU A 300 -13.60 21.31 12.47
N LYS A 301 -14.10 22.54 12.71
CA LYS A 301 -13.32 23.68 13.23
C LYS A 301 -13.52 23.95 14.73
N GLN A 302 -14.52 23.34 15.36
CA GLN A 302 -14.79 23.49 16.80
C GLN A 302 -14.64 22.13 17.49
N GLY A 303 -13.42 21.59 17.46
CA GLY A 303 -13.04 20.47 18.30
C GLY A 303 -12.70 20.96 19.69
N GLU A 304 -13.71 21.24 20.51
CA GLU A 304 -13.62 21.25 21.98
C GLU A 304 -15.06 21.30 22.54
N GLY A 305 -15.57 20.13 22.92
CA GLY A 305 -16.85 19.97 23.61
C GLY A 305 -18.07 19.76 22.69
N ASN A 306 -18.42 18.51 22.42
CA ASN A 306 -19.78 18.18 22.00
C ASN A 306 -20.35 17.13 22.98
N PRO A 307 -21.57 17.30 23.52
CA PRO A 307 -22.14 16.39 24.49
C PRO A 307 -22.56 15.07 23.83
N THR A 308 -22.44 13.99 24.59
CA THR A 308 -22.82 12.64 24.17
C THR A 308 -24.29 12.57 23.74
N PRO A 309 -24.62 11.94 22.59
CA PRO A 309 -26.00 11.75 22.19
C PRO A 309 -26.69 10.79 23.18
N LYS A 310 -27.85 11.21 23.71
CA LYS A 310 -28.69 10.32 24.52
C LYS A 310 -29.29 9.23 23.62
N PRO A 311 -29.42 7.98 24.11
CA PRO A 311 -30.07 6.93 23.37
C PRO A 311 -31.54 7.28 23.09
N PRO A 312 -32.11 6.83 21.96
CA PRO A 312 -33.51 7.06 21.64
C PRO A 312 -34.43 6.40 22.70
N PRO A 313 -35.64 6.93 22.91
CA PRO A 313 -36.59 6.34 23.85
C PRO A 313 -36.98 4.92 23.41
N ARG A 314 -37.08 4.03 24.38
CA ARG A 314 -37.40 2.61 24.19
C ARG A 314 -38.83 2.48 23.66
N ILE A 315 -38.99 2.11 22.39
CA ILE A 315 -40.31 1.75 21.83
C ILE A 315 -40.74 0.45 22.51
N GLN A 316 -41.82 0.48 23.30
CA GLN A 316 -42.47 -0.72 23.80
C GLN A 316 -43.20 -1.39 22.62
N GLY A 317 -42.59 -2.43 22.05
CA GLY A 317 -43.22 -3.25 21.03
C GLY A 317 -44.28 -4.18 21.64
N GLY A 318 -45.53 -4.00 21.23
CA GLY A 318 -46.60 -4.96 21.44
C GLY A 318 -46.31 -6.26 20.70
N SER A 319 -46.53 -7.38 21.39
CA SER A 319 -46.31 -8.75 20.92
C SER A 319 -47.16 -9.10 19.71
N GLN A 320 -46.54 -9.51 18.60
CA GLN A 320 -47.08 -10.56 17.72
C GLN A 320 -45.91 -11.25 16.99
N GLN A 321 -45.72 -12.53 17.32
CA GLN A 321 -44.72 -13.42 16.75
C GLN A 321 -45.05 -13.75 15.29
N ARG A 322 -44.08 -13.58 14.38
CA ARG A 322 -43.99 -14.39 13.16
C ARG A 322 -42.55 -14.88 13.01
N THR A 323 -42.43 -16.21 12.93
CA THR A 323 -41.21 -16.99 12.81
C THR A 323 -40.61 -16.86 11.40
N ILE A 324 -39.35 -16.45 11.31
CA ILE A 324 -38.51 -16.55 10.10
C ILE A 324 -37.39 -17.56 10.42
N PRO A 325 -37.09 -18.54 9.54
CA PRO A 325 -36.07 -19.55 9.81
C PRO A 325 -34.66 -18.94 9.87
N MET A 326 -33.92 -19.27 10.93
CA MET A 326 -32.54 -18.83 11.17
C MET A 326 -31.55 -19.50 10.20
N LEU A 327 -30.73 -18.70 9.52
CA LEU A 327 -29.41 -19.10 9.04
C LEU A 327 -28.38 -18.79 10.15
N PRO A 328 -27.38 -19.66 10.41
CA PRO A 328 -26.41 -19.44 11.47
C PRO A 328 -25.40 -18.37 11.05
N THR A 329 -25.47 -17.19 11.64
CA THR A 329 -24.38 -16.19 11.61
C THR A 329 -23.47 -16.40 12.82
N PRO A 330 -22.13 -16.53 12.66
CA PRO A 330 -21.20 -16.53 13.77
C PRO A 330 -21.02 -15.09 14.25
N ASN A 331 -21.90 -14.64 15.15
CA ASN A 331 -21.69 -13.43 15.93
C ASN A 331 -21.40 -13.88 17.38
N PRO A 332 -20.15 -13.78 17.89
CA PRO A 332 -19.90 -14.02 19.30
C PRO A 332 -20.42 -12.81 20.10
N SER A 333 -21.68 -12.90 20.49
CA SER A 333 -22.22 -12.11 21.60
C SER A 333 -21.43 -12.46 22.87
N PRO A 334 -20.98 -11.49 23.68
CA PRO A 334 -20.28 -11.77 24.92
C PRO A 334 -21.17 -12.58 25.84
N LEU A 335 -20.72 -13.81 26.13
CA LEU A 335 -21.32 -14.71 27.10
C LEU A 335 -21.51 -13.98 28.44
N GLN A 336 -22.76 -13.97 28.89
CA GLN A 336 -23.12 -13.83 30.29
C GLN A 336 -22.40 -14.92 31.07
N TRP A 337 -21.48 -14.54 31.95
CA TRP A 337 -21.15 -15.37 33.10
C TRP A 337 -21.67 -14.65 34.34
N GLY A 338 -22.78 -15.18 34.85
CA GLY A 338 -23.23 -14.93 36.20
C GLY A 338 -22.26 -15.61 37.17
N GLY A 339 -21.74 -14.79 38.08
CA GLY A 339 -21.10 -15.22 39.31
C GLY A 339 -21.33 -14.08 40.29
N GLU A 340 -22.30 -14.26 41.17
CA GLU A 340 -22.63 -13.33 42.26
C GLU A 340 -21.41 -13.15 43.16
N SER A 341 -20.96 -11.92 43.35
CA SER A 341 -20.31 -11.50 44.59
C SER A 341 -20.60 -10.03 44.84
N GLU A 342 -21.56 -9.82 45.74
CA GLU A 342 -21.74 -8.73 46.71
C GLU A 342 -21.51 -7.28 46.28
N ARG A 343 -22.60 -6.51 46.44
CA ARG A 343 -22.62 -5.07 46.51
C ARG A 343 -21.75 -4.58 47.67
N SER A 344 -20.82 -3.68 47.38
CA SER A 344 -20.50 -2.58 48.29
C SER A 344 -20.80 -1.26 47.59
N ASP A 345 -21.69 -0.50 48.22
CA ASP A 345 -22.03 0.87 47.89
C ASP A 345 -20.82 1.79 48.08
N GLY A 346 -20.67 2.77 47.19
CA GLY A 346 -19.89 3.98 47.47
C GLY A 346 -18.93 4.39 46.37
N GLY A 347 -19.31 5.44 45.62
CA GLY A 347 -18.37 6.26 44.86
C GLY A 347 -18.78 6.50 43.41
N GLU A 348 -19.01 7.77 43.08
CA GLU A 348 -19.32 8.30 41.76
C GLU A 348 -18.25 7.96 40.70
N GLY A 349 -18.34 6.77 40.09
CA GLY A 349 -17.55 6.39 38.93
C GLY A 349 -18.36 6.54 37.66
N LYS A 350 -18.21 7.66 36.94
CA LYS A 350 -18.67 7.78 35.55
C LYS A 350 -18.10 6.61 34.73
N LYS A 351 -18.93 5.64 34.36
CA LYS A 351 -18.58 4.53 33.47
C LYS A 351 -18.28 5.07 32.06
N LYS A 352 -17.01 5.42 31.83
CA LYS A 352 -16.42 5.92 30.59
C LYS A 352 -16.11 4.71 29.67
N TRP A 353 -17.14 4.16 29.03
CA TRP A 353 -16.94 3.17 27.97
C TRP A 353 -16.54 3.89 26.67
N LEU A 354 -15.43 3.45 26.07
CA LEU A 354 -14.64 4.11 25.00
C LEU A 354 -13.87 5.36 25.46
N ASN A 355 -12.68 5.13 26.04
CA ASN A 355 -11.74 6.19 26.38
C ASN A 355 -11.25 6.93 25.12
N GLU A 356 -11.47 8.24 25.09
CA GLU A 356 -10.88 9.22 24.15
C GLU A 356 -9.34 9.18 24.09
N GLY A 357 -8.69 8.57 25.08
CA GLY A 357 -7.23 8.40 25.14
C GLY A 357 -6.66 7.37 24.16
N TRP A 358 -7.42 6.33 23.79
CA TRP A 358 -6.89 5.19 23.02
C TRP A 358 -6.71 5.50 21.53
N VAL A 359 -7.65 6.27 20.97
CA VAL A 359 -7.50 6.81 19.62
C VAL A 359 -6.33 7.80 19.62
N HIS A 360 -6.19 8.65 20.65
CA HIS A 360 -5.12 9.65 20.72
C HIS A 360 -3.69 9.11 20.81
N THR A 361 -3.45 7.96 21.45
CA THR A 361 -2.10 7.39 21.60
C THR A 361 -1.51 6.92 20.27
N TYR A 362 -2.30 6.28 19.42
CA TYR A 362 -1.82 5.70 18.15
C TYR A 362 -2.24 6.48 16.90
N THR A 363 -3.26 7.36 17.00
CA THR A 363 -3.62 8.30 15.94
C THR A 363 -3.16 9.71 16.27
N ASN A 364 -1.91 9.89 16.70
CA ASN A 364 -1.40 11.23 17.00
C ASN A 364 -1.17 12.05 15.71
N VAL A 365 -2.27 12.39 15.05
CA VAL A 365 -2.40 13.23 13.85
C VAL A 365 -1.74 14.60 14.10
N LYS A 366 -1.71 15.05 15.37
CA LYS A 366 -1.01 16.27 15.79
C LYS A 366 0.51 16.11 15.63
N PHE A 367 1.10 15.03 16.15
CA PHE A 367 2.52 14.72 15.97
C PHE A 367 2.87 14.56 14.49
N TYR A 368 2.07 13.81 13.74
CA TYR A 368 2.25 13.62 12.30
C TYR A 368 2.29 14.94 11.51
N LYS A 369 1.33 15.82 11.79
CA LYS A 369 1.31 17.18 11.23
C LYS A 369 2.56 17.97 11.64
N GLU A 370 3.09 17.80 12.84
CA GLU A 370 4.33 18.46 13.27
C GLU A 370 5.56 17.91 12.54
N THR A 371 5.70 16.61 12.33
CA THR A 371 6.84 16.02 11.58
C THR A 371 6.85 16.50 10.12
N LEU A 372 5.68 16.48 9.47
CA LEU A 372 5.54 17.04 8.12
C LEU A 372 5.80 18.55 8.09
N LYS A 373 5.35 19.29 9.11
CA LYS A 373 5.67 20.73 9.22
C LYS A 373 7.16 20.96 9.40
N LEU A 374 7.87 20.13 10.15
CA LEU A 374 9.32 20.23 10.36
C LEU A 374 10.07 19.96 9.05
N ARG A 375 9.72 18.88 8.33
CA ARG A 375 10.30 18.59 7.01
C ARG A 375 9.99 19.69 6.01
N ALA A 376 8.75 20.15 5.93
CA ALA A 376 8.36 21.28 5.09
C ALA A 376 9.12 22.57 5.47
N ARG A 377 9.38 22.81 6.77
CA ARG A 377 10.23 23.93 7.22
C ARG A 377 11.68 23.78 6.77
N HIS A 378 12.22 22.57 6.83
CA HIS A 378 13.56 22.26 6.34
C HIS A 378 13.66 22.51 4.82
N MET A 379 12.73 22.00 4.03
CA MET A 379 12.69 22.21 2.57
C MET A 379 12.55 23.71 2.21
N ARG A 380 11.77 24.49 2.95
CA ARG A 380 11.68 25.96 2.74
C ARG A 380 12.98 26.71 3.02
N LYS A 381 13.87 26.15 3.85
CA LYS A 381 15.19 26.71 4.16
C LYS A 381 16.24 26.27 3.14
N ASN A 382 16.07 25.09 2.56
CA ASN A 382 16.99 24.46 1.61
C ASN A 382 16.28 24.11 0.29
N PRO A 383 15.75 25.10 -0.47
CA PRO A 383 15.10 24.83 -1.75
C PRO A 383 16.11 24.44 -2.82
N THR A 384 15.68 23.68 -3.82
CA THR A 384 16.47 23.50 -5.04
C THR A 384 16.56 24.82 -5.82
N PRO A 385 17.59 25.01 -6.68
CA PRO A 385 17.68 26.22 -7.51
C PRO A 385 16.44 26.45 -8.39
N ALA A 386 15.86 25.37 -8.93
CA ALA A 386 14.66 25.43 -9.75
C ALA A 386 13.42 25.87 -8.93
N GLU A 387 13.23 25.29 -7.73
CA GLU A 387 12.16 25.70 -6.83
C GLU A 387 12.29 27.17 -6.40
N ASP A 388 13.51 27.65 -6.09
CA ASP A 388 13.67 29.04 -5.65
C ASP A 388 13.34 30.04 -6.76
N VAL A 389 13.80 29.77 -8.00
CA VAL A 389 13.46 30.58 -9.18
C VAL A 389 11.94 30.64 -9.38
N LEU A 390 11.27 29.49 -9.34
CA LEU A 390 9.81 29.42 -9.50
C LEU A 390 9.09 30.14 -8.35
N TRP A 391 9.57 30.01 -7.12
CA TRP A 391 8.98 30.68 -5.97
C TRP A 391 9.02 32.20 -6.08
N GLN A 392 10.09 32.79 -6.64
CA GLN A 392 10.16 34.25 -6.83
C GLN A 392 9.08 34.77 -7.79
N GLN A 393 8.61 33.93 -8.72
CA GLN A 393 7.51 34.25 -9.63
C GLN A 393 6.13 34.05 -8.99
N LEU A 394 5.96 33.01 -8.18
CA LEU A 394 4.67 32.66 -7.58
C LEU A 394 4.34 33.43 -6.28
N ARG A 395 5.35 33.90 -5.54
CA ARG A 395 5.14 34.55 -4.23
C ARG A 395 4.42 35.89 -4.36
N GLY A 396 3.73 36.28 -3.29
CA GLY A 396 3.13 37.62 -3.18
C GLY A 396 1.93 37.86 -4.11
N LYS A 397 1.27 36.78 -4.55
CA LYS A 397 0.10 36.84 -5.44
C LYS A 397 0.36 37.48 -6.82
N LYS A 398 1.59 37.43 -7.31
CA LYS A 398 1.99 38.02 -8.60
C LYS A 398 1.24 37.44 -9.81
N VAL A 399 0.75 36.20 -9.70
CA VAL A 399 0.04 35.50 -10.77
C VAL A 399 -1.46 35.50 -10.48
N HIS A 400 -2.23 36.27 -11.25
CA HIS A 400 -3.70 36.34 -11.20
C HIS A 400 -4.31 36.59 -9.81
N ASP A 401 -3.61 37.30 -8.91
CA ASP A 401 -3.96 37.47 -7.50
C ASP A 401 -4.12 36.15 -6.69
N ILE A 402 -3.59 35.04 -7.21
CA ILE A 402 -3.69 33.71 -6.59
C ILE A 402 -2.59 33.55 -5.54
N LYS A 403 -2.99 33.14 -4.33
CA LYS A 403 -2.04 32.84 -3.24
C LYS A 403 -1.46 31.44 -3.39
N PHE A 404 -0.18 31.36 -3.70
CA PHE A 404 0.61 30.13 -3.63
C PHE A 404 1.26 29.95 -2.27
N ARG A 405 1.39 28.69 -1.85
CA ARG A 405 2.12 28.24 -0.66
C ARG A 405 3.24 27.32 -1.13
N ARG A 406 4.49 27.59 -0.73
CA ARG A 406 5.61 26.67 -1.01
C ARG A 406 5.77 25.59 0.06
N GLN A 407 6.15 24.40 -0.37
CA GLN A 407 6.40 23.22 0.44
C GLN A 407 5.26 22.98 1.43
N HIS A 408 4.05 22.77 0.91
CA HIS A 408 2.83 22.70 1.68
C HIS A 408 2.41 21.26 1.95
N THR A 409 2.12 20.95 3.20
CA THR A 409 1.69 19.63 3.64
C THR A 409 0.23 19.39 3.24
N ILE A 410 -0.04 18.36 2.43
CA ILE A 410 -1.36 17.89 2.02
C ILE A 410 -1.49 16.44 2.44
N ASN A 411 -2.22 16.18 3.54
CA ASN A 411 -2.31 14.88 4.20
C ASN A 411 -0.92 14.25 4.36
N PHE A 412 -0.62 13.19 3.61
CA PHE A 412 0.65 12.47 3.73
C PHE A 412 1.80 13.02 2.87
N PHE A 413 1.54 14.04 2.06
CA PHE A 413 2.49 14.55 1.08
C PHE A 413 2.92 16.00 1.38
N ILE A 414 4.10 16.38 0.90
CA ILE A 414 4.54 17.77 0.82
C ILE A 414 4.57 18.14 -0.66
N ALA A 415 3.71 19.07 -1.04
CA ALA A 415 3.67 19.63 -2.38
C ALA A 415 4.63 20.82 -2.51
N ASP A 416 5.43 20.88 -3.58
CA ASP A 416 6.40 21.98 -3.79
C ASP A 416 5.70 23.33 -3.82
N PHE A 417 4.60 23.43 -4.57
CA PHE A 417 3.70 24.58 -4.52
C PHE A 417 2.24 24.17 -4.52
N TYR A 418 1.45 24.86 -3.71
CA TYR A 418 0.01 24.64 -3.61
C TYR A 418 -0.77 25.96 -3.64
N ALA A 419 -1.76 26.03 -4.54
CA ALA A 419 -2.73 27.11 -4.64
C ALA A 419 -4.13 26.58 -4.27
N PRO A 420 -4.58 26.77 -3.01
CA PRO A 420 -5.86 26.26 -2.54
C PRO A 420 -7.05 26.78 -3.36
N ALA A 421 -7.03 28.08 -3.72
CA ALA A 421 -8.11 28.71 -4.47
C ALA A 421 -8.26 28.14 -5.89
N ALA A 422 -7.16 27.68 -6.49
CA ALA A 422 -7.14 27.11 -7.82
C ALA A 422 -7.23 25.57 -7.83
N LYS A 423 -7.26 24.94 -6.64
CA LYS A 423 -7.09 23.50 -6.43
C LYS A 423 -5.92 22.94 -7.25
N LEU A 424 -4.79 23.65 -7.24
CA LEU A 424 -3.62 23.35 -8.08
C LEU A 424 -2.41 23.03 -7.20
N VAL A 425 -1.78 21.91 -7.48
CA VAL A 425 -0.47 21.50 -7.01
C VAL A 425 0.51 21.63 -8.16
N ILE A 426 1.68 22.22 -7.92
CA ILE A 426 2.80 22.26 -8.85
C ILE A 426 3.97 21.52 -8.20
N GLU A 427 4.51 20.52 -8.89
CA GLU A 427 5.71 19.77 -8.50
C GLU A 427 6.83 20.12 -9.49
N VAL A 428 8.03 20.38 -8.99
CA VAL A 428 9.21 20.68 -9.81
C VAL A 428 10.02 19.40 -9.93
N ASP A 429 10.20 18.90 -11.15
CA ASP A 429 10.83 17.59 -11.34
C ASP A 429 12.33 17.63 -10.96
N GLY A 430 12.75 16.63 -10.18
CA GLY A 430 14.15 16.25 -9.99
C GLY A 430 14.47 14.96 -10.74
N GLY A 431 15.74 14.57 -10.86
CA GLY A 431 16.13 13.33 -11.55
C GLY A 431 15.33 12.10 -11.06
N ILE A 432 14.79 11.33 -12.00
CA ILE A 432 13.81 10.26 -11.75
C ILE A 432 14.51 8.90 -11.59
N HIS A 433 14.32 8.23 -10.46
CA HIS A 433 14.64 6.81 -10.26
C HIS A 433 13.38 5.93 -10.45
N GLU A 434 13.55 4.63 -10.71
CA GLU A 434 12.47 3.72 -11.08
C GLU A 434 11.45 3.52 -9.93
N GLU A 435 11.91 3.42 -8.68
CA GLU A 435 11.08 3.36 -7.46
C GLU A 435 10.26 4.64 -7.20
N GLN A 436 10.73 5.80 -7.71
CA GLN A 436 10.02 7.07 -7.55
C GLN A 436 8.77 7.14 -8.45
N ARG A 437 8.71 6.37 -9.55
CA ARG A 437 7.58 6.43 -10.51
C ARG A 437 6.27 5.94 -9.91
N GLU A 438 6.29 4.82 -9.19
CA GLU A 438 5.07 4.26 -8.59
C GLU A 438 4.53 5.17 -7.47
N TYR A 439 5.44 5.67 -6.62
CA TYR A 439 5.13 6.66 -5.60
C TYR A 439 4.54 7.94 -6.21
N ASP A 440 5.10 8.40 -7.33
CA ASP A 440 4.67 9.57 -8.07
C ASP A 440 3.29 9.41 -8.70
N GLU A 441 2.98 8.24 -9.25
CA GLU A 441 1.67 7.93 -9.80
C GLU A 441 0.61 7.86 -8.69
N MET A 442 0.92 7.22 -7.57
CA MET A 442 0.01 7.17 -6.42
C MET A 442 -0.22 8.54 -5.80
N ARG A 443 0.83 9.34 -5.62
CA ARG A 443 0.72 10.74 -5.16
C ARG A 443 -0.21 11.52 -6.08
N ARG A 444 -0.04 11.37 -7.40
CA ARG A 444 -0.90 12.01 -8.41
C ARG A 444 -2.36 11.55 -8.31
N MET A 445 -2.60 10.24 -8.19
CA MET A 445 -3.94 9.68 -8.00
C MET A 445 -4.59 10.19 -6.70
N TYR A 446 -3.82 10.29 -5.62
CA TYR A 446 -4.31 10.79 -4.33
C TYR A 446 -4.70 12.27 -4.40
N PHE A 447 -3.88 13.10 -5.04
CA PHE A 447 -4.24 14.49 -5.29
C PHE A 447 -5.48 14.61 -6.17
N ALA A 448 -5.62 13.76 -7.20
CA ALA A 448 -6.83 13.71 -8.01
C ALA A 448 -8.08 13.32 -7.20
N LEU A 449 -7.96 12.37 -6.26
CA LEU A 449 -9.04 11.98 -5.34
C LEU A 449 -9.49 13.14 -4.44
N LEU A 450 -8.55 14.00 -4.03
CA LEU A 450 -8.84 15.24 -3.30
C LEU A 450 -9.42 16.36 -4.18
N GLY A 451 -9.61 16.10 -5.48
CA GLY A 451 -10.07 17.08 -6.46
C GLY A 451 -9.02 18.14 -6.79
N LEU A 452 -7.74 17.84 -6.57
CA LEU A 452 -6.61 18.70 -6.91
C LEU A 452 -6.08 18.35 -8.29
N ARG A 453 -5.73 19.36 -9.08
CA ARG A 453 -4.98 19.23 -10.33
C ARG A 453 -3.49 19.29 -10.02
N VAL A 454 -2.71 18.43 -10.66
CA VAL A 454 -1.25 18.38 -10.51
C VAL A 454 -0.60 18.80 -11.81
N LEU A 455 0.32 19.75 -11.74
CA LEU A 455 1.17 20.20 -12.84
C LEU A 455 2.62 19.89 -12.50
N ARG A 456 3.30 19.09 -13.32
CA ARG A 456 4.74 18.83 -13.22
C ARG A 456 5.48 19.72 -14.22
N ILE A 457 6.62 20.29 -13.81
CA ILE A 457 7.40 21.27 -14.59
C ILE A 457 8.88 20.93 -14.51
#